data_AF-A0A2V7UDL1-F1
#
_entry.id   AF-A0A2V7UDL1-F1
#
_cell.length_a   1.000
_cell.length_b   1.000
_cell.length_c   1.000
_cell.angle_alpha   90.00
_cell.angle_beta   90.00
_cell.angle_gamma   90.00
#
_symmetry.space_group_name_H-M   'P 1'
#
loop_
_entity.id
_entity.type
_entity.pdbx_description
1 polymer ?
#
loop_
_entity_poly.entity_id
_entity_poly.type
_entity_poly.pdbx_seq_one_letter_code
_entity_poly.pdbx_strand_id
1 'polypeptide(L)' 'MMKEPYMLSSRRVVLPFVAAVILAAASVPAEAQYFGRNKVRYRTFKFEVLKTAHFDIYYYPEE' A
#
# COMPACT_ATOMS: atom_id res chain seq x y z
N MET A 1 5.33 19.43 57.86
CA MET A 1 5.06 18.56 56.69
C MET A 1 5.17 19.43 55.44
N MET A 2 6.36 19.57 54.87
CA MET A 2 6.64 20.39 53.69
C MET A 2 7.36 19.49 52.68
N LYS A 3 6.71 19.18 51.56
CA LYS A 3 7.26 18.34 50.50
C LYS A 3 8.21 19.17 49.64
N GLU A 4 9.47 18.74 49.56
CA GLU A 4 10.54 19.22 48.69
C GLU A 4 10.07 19.42 47.24
N PRO A 5 10.28 20.59 46.60
CA PRO A 5 9.83 20.84 45.25
C PRO A 5 10.81 20.19 44.26
N TYR A 6 10.40 19.03 43.73
CA TYR A 6 10.82 18.43 42.46
C TYR A 6 11.93 19.18 41.70
N MET A 7 13.19 19.04 42.12
CA MET A 7 14.31 19.33 41.24
C MET A 7 14.29 18.30 40.10
N LEU A 8 13.63 18.63 38.98
CA LEU A 8 13.72 17.82 37.76
C LEU A 8 15.18 17.84 37.31
N SER A 9 15.92 16.79 37.65
CA SER A 9 17.24 16.52 37.08
C SER A 9 17.15 16.67 35.57
N SER A 10 18.02 17.47 34.96
CA SER A 10 17.99 17.79 33.52
C SER A 10 17.96 16.54 32.64
N ARG A 11 18.49 15.41 33.13
CA ARG A 11 18.42 14.10 32.47
C ARG A 11 16.98 13.61 32.24
N ARG A 12 16.03 13.98 33.10
CA ARG A 12 14.60 13.62 33.00
C ARG A 12 13.88 14.35 31.87
N VAL A 13 14.45 15.43 31.33
CA VAL A 13 13.85 16.22 30.22
C VAL A 13 14.68 16.07 28.94
N VAL A 14 16.00 16.05 29.05
CA VAL A 14 16.90 15.94 27.89
C VAL A 14 16.74 14.60 27.17
N LEU A 15 16.61 13.50 27.92
CA LEU A 15 16.50 12.17 27.32
C LEU A 15 15.21 11.99 26.49
N PRO A 16 13.99 12.30 27.00
CA PRO A 16 12.78 12.21 26.19
C PRO A 16 12.77 13.22 25.05
N PHE A 17 13.37 14.41 25.23
CA PHE A 17 13.48 15.39 24.17
C PHE A 17 14.35 14.90 23.01
N VAL A 18 15.53 14.35 23.30
CA VAL A 18 16.40 13.75 22.28
C VAL A 18 15.72 12.56 21.60
N ALA A 19 15.03 11.71 22.36
CA ALA A 19 14.26 10.59 21.79
C ALA A 19 13.15 11.09 20.85
N ALA A 20 12.43 12.16 21.22
CA ALA A 20 11.41 12.76 20.37
C ALA A 20 11.99 13.36 19.08
N VAL A 21 13.14 14.02 19.15
CA VAL A 21 13.85 14.54 17.97
C VAL A 21 14.27 13.41 17.03
N ILE A 22 14.80 12.31 17.58
CA ILE A 22 15.20 11.13 16.78
C ILE A 22 13.97 10.51 16.10
N LEU A 23 12.87 10.34 16.82
CA LEU A 23 11.63 9.79 16.27
C LEU A 23 11.04 10.66 15.15
N ALA A 24 11.09 11.98 15.32
CA ALA A 24 10.64 12.93 14.30
C ALA A 24 11.54 12.90 13.06
N ALA A 25 12.86 12.78 13.24
CA ALA A 25 13.81 12.69 12.12
C ALA A 25 13.75 11.33 11.38
N ALA A 26 13.29 10.28 12.04
CA ALA A 26 13.17 8.93 11.48
C ALA A 26 11.84 8.67 10.74
N SER A 27 10.97 9.68 10.61
CA SER A 27 9.71 9.50 9.87
C SER A 27 9.97 9.34 8.37
N VAL A 28 9.67 8.16 7.85
CA VAL A 28 9.72 7.86 6.40
C VAL A 28 8.28 7.89 5.87
N PRO A 29 8.02 8.40 4.65
CA PRO A 29 6.69 8.31 4.06
C PRO A 29 6.23 6.84 4.00
N ALA A 30 5.04 6.58 4.52
CA ALA A 30 4.40 5.27 4.41
C ALA A 30 3.83 5.13 2.99
N GLU A 31 4.44 4.27 2.18
CA GLU A 31 3.90 3.88 0.87
C GLU A 31 2.74 2.90 1.09
N ALA A 32 1.54 3.24 0.61
CA ALA A 32 0.46 2.28 0.52
C ALA A 32 0.70 1.30 -0.64
N GLN A 33 0.15 0.09 -0.56
CA GLN A 33 0.23 -0.84 -1.68
C GLN A 33 -0.56 -0.30 -2.88
N TYR A 34 0.18 0.14 -3.90
CA TYR A 34 -0.39 0.76 -5.08
C TYR A 34 -0.96 -0.31 -6.03
N PHE A 35 -2.26 -0.57 -5.93
CA PHE A 35 -2.99 -1.40 -6.88
C PHE A 35 -3.43 -0.57 -8.10
N GLY A 36 -3.66 -1.21 -9.26
CA GLY A 36 -4.32 -0.55 -10.39
C GLY A 36 -3.43 0.02 -11.50
N ARG A 37 -2.14 -0.38 -11.59
CA ARG A 37 -1.31 -0.02 -12.76
C ARG A 37 -1.67 -0.80 -14.03
N ASN A 38 -2.43 -1.89 -13.93
CA ASN A 38 -2.83 -2.67 -15.10
C ASN A 38 -4.03 -2.00 -15.76
N LYS A 39 -3.78 -1.16 -16.77
CA LYS A 39 -4.87 -0.64 -17.61
C LYS A 39 -5.58 -1.81 -18.26
N VAL A 40 -6.91 -1.88 -18.11
CA VAL A 40 -7.74 -2.83 -18.85
C VAL A 40 -7.51 -2.59 -20.35
N ARG A 41 -6.87 -3.55 -21.01
CA ARG A 41 -6.71 -3.51 -22.46
C ARG A 41 -7.96 -4.09 -23.08
N TYR A 42 -8.80 -3.22 -23.63
CA TYR A 42 -9.86 -3.66 -24.52
C TYR A 42 -9.21 -4.25 -25.78
N ARG A 43 -9.54 -5.51 -26.07
CA ARG A 43 -9.20 -6.16 -27.32
C ARG A 43 -10.50 -6.54 -28.00
N THR A 44 -10.58 -6.29 -29.29
CA THR A 44 -11.66 -6.85 -30.11
C THR A 44 -11.32 -8.32 -30.33
N PHE A 45 -12.08 -9.20 -29.68
CA PHE A 45 -11.98 -10.63 -29.91
C PHE A 45 -12.60 -10.97 -31.27
N LYS A 46 -11.79 -11.50 -32.19
CA LYS A 46 -12.24 -12.02 -33.48
C LYS A 46 -12.48 -13.52 -33.37
N PHE A 47 -13.49 -13.90 -32.59
CA PHE A 47 -13.91 -15.30 -32.56
C PHE A 47 -14.79 -15.59 -33.78
N GLU A 48 -14.74 -16.83 -34.25
CA GLU A 48 -15.62 -17.36 -35.29
C GLU A 48 -16.54 -18.43 -34.70
N VAL A 49 -17.62 -18.74 -35.42
CA VAL A 49 -18.61 -19.72 -35.00
C VAL A 49 -18.72 -20.82 -36.03
N LEU A 50 -18.36 -22.05 -35.64
CA LEU A 50 -18.64 -23.25 -36.42
C LEU A 50 -19.99 -23.83 -35.98
N LYS A 51 -20.94 -23.87 -36.92
CA LYS A 51 -22.28 -24.43 -36.70
C LYS A 51 -22.26 -25.94 -36.80
N THR A 52 -22.87 -26.63 -35.83
CA THR A 52 -23.12 -28.08 -35.90
C THR A 52 -24.61 -28.38 -35.77
N ALA A 53 -25.00 -29.66 -35.87
CA ALA A 53 -26.41 -30.06 -35.79
C ALA A 53 -27.03 -29.81 -34.39
N HIS A 54 -26.23 -29.80 -33.33
CA HIS A 54 -26.73 -29.76 -31.96
C HIS A 54 -26.12 -28.65 -31.09
N PHE A 55 -25.00 -28.06 -31.50
CA PHE A 55 -24.34 -26.98 -30.77
C PHE A 55 -23.48 -26.10 -31.69
N ASP A 56 -23.13 -24.93 -31.19
CA ASP A 56 -22.21 -24.01 -31.86
C ASP A 56 -20.84 -24.05 -31.17
N ILE A 57 -19.78 -24.06 -31.97
CA ILE A 57 -18.40 -24.01 -31.47
C ILE A 57 -17.86 -22.60 -31.72
N TYR A 58 -17.52 -21.92 -30.64
CA TYR A 58 -16.85 -20.62 -30.67
C TYR A 58 -15.35 -20.85 -30.57
N TYR A 59 -14.59 -20.41 -31.56
CA TYR A 59 -13.14 -20.63 -31.61
C TYR A 59 -12.39 -19.39 -32.10
N TYR A 60 -11.09 -19.33 -31.82
CA TYR A 60 -10.18 -18.33 -32.38
C TYR A 60 -9.42 -18.96 -33.56
N PRO A 61 -9.47 -18.36 -34.77
CA PRO A 61 -8.84 -18.96 -35.95
C PRO A 61 -7.31 -18.90 -35.97
N GLU A 62 -6.68 -18.12 -35.07
CA GLU A 62 -5.22 -17.96 -34.99
C GLU A 62 -4.56 -18.78 -33.85
N GLU A 63 -5.31 -19.65 -33.15
CA GLU A 63 -4.78 -20.62 -32.17
C GLU A 63 -4.68 -22.03 -32.77
#